data_AF-A0A2U3Q3L2-F1
#
_entry.id   AF-A0A2U3Q3L2-F1
#
_cell.length_a   1.000
_cell.length_b   1.000
_cell.length_c   1.000
_cell.angle_alpha   90.00
_cell.angle_beta   90.00
_cell.angle_gamma   90.00
#
_symmetry.space_group_name_H-M   'P 1'
#
loop_
_entity.id
_entity.type
_entity.pdbx_description
1 polymer ?
#
loop_
_entity_poly.entity_id
_entity_poly.type
_entity_poly.pdbx_seq_one_letter_code
_entity_poly.pdbx_strand_id
1 'polypeptide(L)'
;MMPFVLIALIAGAASALMFASIISGALISLVLFYLAPLPLMVAAIGWGPLCASLGGIAAAIGLGALFGLPYCIAFAVTVALPAWWLGHLVLLGRQVAGVAPDAAEPEIEWYPVGRILLWIAGFAVLTTIAALLTLGTDAETITGTLRRGLMRLLRAADPQTSGEASQFVDALVHIAPAAATIIAMMTLTLNLWLSAKVTATSGRLRRPWPDLMTAELPPMTLVALCIALALCFTGGLLAIVAQIATAALMMGYALTGFAVLHTLTLALKSRTFWLGSTYAVVVVFGWPVIAMVILGLADAVFGFRERFLRSRQPPPLPTP
;
A
#
# COMPACT_ATOMS: atom_id res chain seq x y z
N MET A 1 15.21 -27.61 -9.95
CA MET A 1 14.04 -27.56 -9.04
C MET A 1 14.42 -27.33 -7.58
N MET A 2 15.44 -28.01 -7.03
CA MET A 2 15.94 -27.76 -5.66
C MET A 2 16.25 -26.29 -5.29
N PRO A 3 16.96 -25.49 -6.10
CA PRO A 3 17.27 -24.10 -5.69
C PRO A 3 16.01 -23.23 -5.61
N PHE A 4 14.99 -23.52 -6.40
CA PHE A 4 13.72 -22.77 -6.39
C PHE A 4 12.94 -22.99 -5.09
N VAL A 5 12.84 -24.25 -4.64
CA VAL A 5 12.15 -24.59 -3.39
C VAL A 5 12.90 -24.03 -2.19
N LEU A 6 14.23 -24.11 -2.19
CA LEU A 6 15.04 -23.55 -1.10
C LEU A 6 14.83 -22.03 -0.95
N ILE A 7 14.80 -21.29 -2.06
CA ILE A 7 14.54 -19.84 -2.05
C ILE A 7 13.14 -19.54 -1.53
N ALA A 8 12.14 -20.30 -1.96
CA ALA A 8 10.77 -20.17 -1.46
C ALA A 8 10.71 -20.36 0.07
N LEU A 9 11.34 -21.42 0.58
CA LEU A 9 11.36 -21.71 2.02
C LEU A 9 12.13 -20.66 2.82
N ILE A 10 13.27 -20.15 2.32
CA ILE A 10 14.03 -19.09 2.98
C ILE A 10 13.22 -17.79 3.03
N ALA A 11 12.58 -17.41 1.92
CA ALA A 11 11.72 -16.22 1.87
C ALA A 11 10.52 -16.34 2.81
N GLY A 12 9.88 -17.51 2.83
CA GLY A 12 8.80 -17.84 3.76
C GLY A 12 9.25 -17.76 5.22
N ALA A 13 10.36 -18.40 5.57
CA ALA A 13 10.89 -18.41 6.93
C ALA A 13 11.29 -16.99 7.40
N ALA A 14 11.96 -16.21 6.54
CA ALA A 14 12.30 -14.83 6.85
C ALA A 14 11.04 -13.98 7.10
N SER A 15 10.04 -14.09 6.21
CA SER A 15 8.75 -13.41 6.36
C SER A 15 8.01 -13.82 7.64
N ALA A 16 8.00 -15.12 7.97
CA ALA A 16 7.38 -15.65 9.18
C ALA A 16 8.06 -15.13 10.46
N LEU A 17 9.39 -15.09 10.49
CA LEU A 17 10.16 -14.56 11.62
C LEU A 17 9.93 -13.06 11.80
N MET A 18 9.89 -12.31 10.71
CA MET A 18 9.58 -10.88 10.72
C MET A 18 8.16 -10.63 11.25
N PHE A 19 7.18 -11.44 10.86
CA PHE A 19 5.82 -11.38 11.40
C PHE A 19 5.75 -11.77 12.88
N ALA A 20 6.39 -12.88 13.28
CA ALA A 20 6.41 -13.35 14.66
C ALA A 20 7.19 -12.42 15.60
N SER A 21 8.03 -11.52 15.08
CA SER A 21 8.84 -10.59 15.88
C SER A 21 8.01 -9.76 16.86
N ILE A 22 6.75 -9.46 16.53
CA ILE A 22 5.87 -8.64 17.37
C ILE A 22 5.63 -9.27 18.76
N ILE A 23 5.81 -10.59 18.90
CA ILE A 23 5.70 -11.32 20.18
C ILE A 23 6.76 -10.86 21.19
N SER A 24 7.93 -10.41 20.73
CA SER A 24 9.02 -9.97 21.62
C SER A 24 8.69 -8.69 22.40
N GLY A 25 7.71 -7.89 21.95
CA GLY A 25 7.38 -6.59 22.54
C GLY A 25 8.44 -5.49 22.32
N ALA A 26 9.56 -5.79 21.66
CA ALA A 26 10.60 -4.80 21.38
C ALA A 26 10.14 -3.80 20.32
N LEU A 27 10.52 -2.53 20.46
CA LEU A 27 10.09 -1.47 19.54
C LEU A 27 10.57 -1.71 18.09
N ILE A 28 11.79 -2.24 17.93
CA ILE A 28 12.34 -2.59 16.62
C ILE A 28 11.53 -3.69 15.91
N SER A 29 10.82 -4.53 16.67
CA SER A 29 9.99 -5.59 16.11
C SER A 29 8.77 -5.07 15.37
N LEU A 30 8.31 -3.85 15.65
CA LEU A 30 7.28 -3.20 14.84
C LEU A 30 7.77 -2.99 13.40
N VAL A 31 9.02 -2.56 13.23
CA VAL A 31 9.62 -2.35 11.90
C VAL A 31 9.71 -3.68 11.15
N LEU A 32 10.16 -4.74 11.82
CA LEU A 32 10.24 -6.08 11.23
C LEU A 32 8.85 -6.61 10.86
N PHE A 33 7.86 -6.46 11.74
CA PHE A 33 6.48 -6.86 11.48
C PHE A 33 5.91 -6.18 10.22
N TYR A 34 6.09 -4.86 10.09
CA TYR A 34 5.61 -4.12 8.91
C TYR A 34 6.37 -4.50 7.62
N LEU A 35 7.62 -4.93 7.73
CA LEU A 35 8.40 -5.42 6.59
C LEU A 35 8.22 -6.93 6.32
N ALA A 36 7.35 -7.62 7.05
CA ALA A 36 7.11 -9.05 6.86
C ALA A 36 6.73 -9.45 5.42
N PRO A 37 5.99 -8.66 4.62
CA PRO A 37 5.71 -9.00 3.22
C PRO A 37 6.94 -8.95 2.30
N LEU A 38 7.98 -8.19 2.67
CA LEU A 38 9.13 -7.88 1.81
C LEU A 38 9.84 -9.12 1.27
N PRO A 39 10.21 -10.15 2.08
CA PRO A 39 10.95 -11.31 1.58
C PRO A 39 10.14 -12.12 0.56
N LEU A 40 8.83 -12.29 0.81
CA LEU A 40 7.93 -12.97 -0.11
C LEU A 40 7.70 -12.17 -1.40
N MET A 41 7.59 -10.84 -1.32
CA MET A 41 7.50 -9.99 -2.51
C MET A 41 8.80 -10.03 -3.34
N VAL A 42 9.98 -10.01 -2.71
CA VAL A 42 11.26 -10.19 -3.42
C VAL A 42 11.31 -11.53 -4.14
N ALA A 43 10.87 -12.61 -3.47
CA ALA A 43 10.79 -13.93 -4.06
C ALA A 43 9.81 -13.97 -5.24
N ALA A 44 8.63 -13.35 -5.11
CA ALA A 44 7.63 -13.26 -6.17
C ALA A 44 8.15 -12.53 -7.41
N ILE A 45 8.81 -11.38 -7.22
CA ILE A 45 9.30 -10.54 -8.32
C ILE A 45 10.57 -11.15 -8.96
N GLY A 46 11.45 -11.77 -8.16
CA GLY A 46 12.73 -12.29 -8.64
C GLY A 46 12.68 -13.70 -9.24
N TRP A 47 11.80 -14.57 -8.73
CA TRP A 47 11.71 -15.98 -9.12
C TRP A 47 10.30 -16.40 -9.57
N GLY A 48 9.35 -15.47 -9.55
CA GLY A 48 7.98 -15.67 -9.99
C GLY A 48 7.01 -15.93 -8.82
N PRO A 49 5.69 -15.71 -9.04
CA PRO A 49 4.70 -15.75 -7.97
C PRO A 49 4.60 -17.11 -7.27
N LEU A 50 4.89 -18.21 -7.97
CA LEU A 50 4.92 -19.55 -7.40
C LEU A 50 5.93 -19.70 -6.26
N CYS A 51 7.04 -18.94 -6.29
CA CYS A 51 8.03 -18.95 -5.23
C CYS A 51 7.45 -18.39 -3.93
N ALA A 52 6.72 -17.27 -4.03
CA ALA A 52 6.04 -16.66 -2.89
C ALA A 52 4.85 -17.48 -2.38
N SER A 53 4.12 -18.18 -3.25
CA SER A 53 3.02 -19.05 -2.80
C SER A 53 3.55 -20.24 -2.00
N LEU A 54 4.60 -20.93 -2.48
CA LEU A 54 5.19 -22.05 -1.75
C LEU A 54 5.79 -21.60 -0.41
N GLY A 55 6.55 -20.50 -0.42
CA GLY A 55 7.13 -19.93 0.80
C GLY A 55 6.07 -19.46 1.80
N GLY A 56 5.05 -18.76 1.30
CA GLY A 56 3.95 -18.24 2.09
C GLY A 56 3.09 -19.34 2.72
N ILE A 57 2.80 -20.42 1.99
CA ILE A 57 2.06 -21.58 2.52
C ILE A 57 2.89 -22.28 3.61
N ALA A 58 4.17 -22.56 3.35
CA ALA A 58 5.04 -23.19 4.33
C ALA A 58 5.17 -22.35 5.61
N ALA A 59 5.34 -21.04 5.46
CA ALA A 59 5.38 -20.07 6.55
C ALA A 59 4.08 -20.01 7.36
N ALA A 60 2.92 -19.95 6.69
CA ALA A 60 1.61 -19.93 7.33
C ALA A 60 1.36 -21.21 8.14
N ILE A 61 1.66 -22.38 7.55
CA ILE A 61 1.55 -23.68 8.23
C ILE A 61 2.49 -23.74 9.43
N GLY A 62 3.74 -23.29 9.29
CA GLY A 62 4.71 -23.25 10.38
C GLY A 62 4.26 -22.37 11.55
N LEU A 63 3.79 -21.14 11.26
CA LEU A 63 3.23 -20.26 12.27
C LEU A 63 1.97 -20.85 12.92
N GLY A 64 1.12 -21.51 12.12
CA GLY A 64 -0.07 -22.21 12.60
C GLY A 64 0.25 -23.35 13.55
N ALA A 65 1.28 -24.14 13.25
CA ALA A 65 1.72 -25.25 14.09
C ALA A 65 2.32 -24.77 15.41
N LEU A 66 3.02 -23.62 15.42
CA LEU A 66 3.69 -23.09 16.60
C LEU A 66 2.78 -22.23 17.50
N PHE A 67 1.92 -21.40 16.90
CA PHE A 67 1.15 -20.37 17.60
C PHE A 67 -0.38 -20.53 17.46
N GLY A 68 -0.82 -21.53 16.70
CA GLY A 68 -2.23 -21.86 16.49
C GLY A 68 -2.84 -21.24 15.23
N LEU A 69 -4.05 -21.70 14.92
CA LEU A 69 -4.79 -21.34 13.71
C LEU A 69 -4.95 -19.82 13.46
N PRO A 70 -5.17 -18.95 14.48
CA PRO A 70 -5.27 -17.51 14.25
C PRO A 70 -4.02 -16.90 13.62
N TYR A 71 -2.81 -17.34 14.00
CA TYR A 71 -1.56 -16.85 13.42
C TYR A 71 -1.37 -17.33 11.99
N CYS A 72 -1.79 -18.56 11.66
CA CYS A 72 -1.82 -19.07 10.30
C CYS A 72 -2.68 -18.18 9.40
N ILE A 73 -3.93 -17.91 9.82
CA ILE A 73 -4.88 -17.10 9.05
C ILE A 73 -4.38 -15.66 8.95
N ALA A 74 -3.93 -15.05 10.05
CA ALA A 74 -3.44 -13.69 10.07
C ALA A 74 -2.26 -13.50 9.11
N PHE A 75 -1.26 -14.38 9.16
CA PHE A 75 -0.12 -14.32 8.24
C PHE A 75 -0.53 -14.56 6.78
N ALA A 76 -1.38 -15.57 6.53
CA ALA A 76 -1.83 -15.90 5.18
C ALA A 76 -2.56 -14.71 4.53
N VAL A 77 -3.49 -14.08 5.26
CA VAL A 77 -4.33 -13.00 4.74
C VAL A 77 -3.60 -11.67 4.69
N THR A 78 -2.80 -11.34 5.71
CA THR A 78 -2.21 -9.99 5.84
C THR A 78 -0.80 -9.86 5.26
N VAL A 79 -0.10 -10.98 5.05
CA VAL A 79 1.29 -10.99 4.56
C VAL A 79 1.43 -11.77 3.26
N ALA A 80 1.12 -13.07 3.28
CA ALA A 80 1.40 -13.95 2.15
C ALA A 80 0.55 -13.63 0.91
N LEU A 81 -0.75 -13.40 1.10
CA LEU A 81 -1.68 -13.08 0.01
C LEU A 81 -1.33 -11.76 -0.71
N PRO A 82 -1.14 -10.62 -0.01
CA PRO A 82 -0.69 -9.38 -0.65
C PRO A 82 0.67 -9.54 -1.34
N ALA A 83 1.62 -10.24 -0.71
CA ALA A 83 2.96 -10.42 -1.28
C ALA A 83 2.94 -11.21 -2.59
N TRP A 84 2.20 -12.32 -2.62
CA TRP A 84 2.01 -13.14 -3.81
C TRP A 84 1.30 -12.37 -4.93
N TRP A 85 0.17 -11.74 -4.62
CA TRP A 85 -0.67 -11.08 -5.64
C TRP A 85 0.00 -9.84 -6.21
N LEU A 86 0.55 -8.96 -5.38
CA LEU A 86 1.22 -7.76 -5.86
C LEU A 86 2.50 -8.10 -6.63
N GLY A 87 3.26 -9.11 -6.19
CA GLY A 87 4.41 -9.62 -6.94
C GLY A 87 4.02 -10.20 -8.30
N HIS A 88 2.88 -10.89 -8.39
CA HIS A 88 2.30 -11.33 -9.67
C HIS A 88 1.94 -10.15 -10.57
N LEU A 89 1.22 -9.14 -10.07
CA LEU A 89 0.82 -7.98 -10.85
C LEU A 89 2.00 -7.16 -11.36
N VAL A 90 3.09 -7.06 -10.59
CA VAL A 90 4.32 -6.37 -11.04
C VAL A 90 4.92 -7.04 -12.28
N LEU A 91 4.82 -8.36 -12.40
CA LEU A 91 5.33 -9.15 -13.53
C LEU A 91 4.28 -9.44 -14.60
N LEU A 92 3.04 -9.00 -14.40
CA LEU A 92 1.97 -9.22 -15.36
C LEU A 92 2.17 -8.28 -16.55
N GLY A 93 2.33 -8.84 -17.75
CA GLY A 93 2.45 -8.10 -18.99
C GLY A 93 1.84 -8.89 -20.14
N ARG A 94 1.33 -8.19 -21.15
CA ARG A 94 0.82 -8.79 -22.39
C ARG A 94 1.67 -8.33 -23.57
N GLN A 95 1.84 -9.20 -24.55
CA GLN A 95 2.46 -8.83 -25.81
C GLN A 95 1.48 -8.00 -26.63
N VAL A 96 1.95 -6.88 -27.19
CA VAL A 96 1.18 -6.06 -28.10
C VAL A 96 1.43 -6.56 -29.52
N ALA A 97 0.45 -7.21 -30.13
CA ALA A 97 0.51 -7.61 -31.53
C ALA A 97 0.29 -6.36 -32.41
N GLY A 98 1.34 -5.84 -33.04
CA GLY A 98 1.17 -4.69 -33.93
C GLY A 98 2.41 -3.90 -34.35
N VAL A 99 3.60 -4.16 -33.80
CA VAL A 99 4.82 -3.53 -34.35
C VAL A 99 5.25 -4.34 -35.59
N ALA A 100 5.60 -3.63 -36.66
CA ALA A 100 5.95 -4.12 -37.99
C ALA A 100 6.67 -5.49 -38.00
N PRO A 101 6.54 -6.29 -39.07
CA PRO A 101 7.23 -7.59 -39.20
C PRO A 101 8.77 -7.54 -39.02
N ASP A 102 9.37 -6.34 -39.01
CA ASP A 102 10.79 -6.07 -38.77
C ASP A 102 11.13 -5.63 -37.32
N ALA A 103 10.19 -5.64 -36.37
CA ALA A 103 10.48 -5.33 -34.98
C ALA A 103 11.23 -6.49 -34.30
N ALA A 104 12.49 -6.24 -33.91
CA ALA A 104 13.41 -7.25 -33.38
C ALA A 104 12.96 -7.89 -32.05
N GLU A 105 12.07 -7.25 -31.28
CA GLU A 105 11.51 -7.80 -30.04
C GLU A 105 10.03 -7.43 -29.88
N PRO A 106 9.18 -8.35 -29.39
CA PRO A 106 7.77 -8.08 -29.13
C PRO A 106 7.62 -7.06 -28.00
N GLU A 107 6.92 -5.95 -28.27
CA GLU A 107 6.63 -4.93 -27.28
C GLU A 107 5.70 -5.48 -26.18
N ILE A 108 6.12 -5.36 -24.91
CA ILE A 108 5.36 -5.85 -23.75
C ILE A 108 4.68 -4.67 -23.06
N GLU A 109 3.35 -4.66 -23.05
CA GLU A 109 2.55 -3.77 -22.22
C GLU A 109 2.41 -4.36 -20.81
N TRP A 110 3.06 -3.73 -19.84
CA TRP A 110 3.04 -4.15 -18.43
C TRP A 110 1.80 -3.65 -17.71
N TYR A 111 1.39 -4.37 -16.65
CA TYR A 111 0.24 -4.00 -15.84
C TYR A 111 0.42 -2.57 -15.25
N PRO A 112 -0.57 -1.68 -15.45
CA PRO A 112 -0.44 -0.27 -15.09
C PRO A 112 -0.18 -0.04 -13.60
N VAL A 113 0.73 0.88 -13.28
CA VAL A 113 1.13 1.21 -11.90
C VAL A 113 -0.07 1.66 -11.05
N GLY A 114 -0.97 2.47 -11.61
CA GLY A 114 -2.14 2.93 -10.86
C GLY A 114 -3.16 1.83 -10.55
N ARG A 115 -3.23 0.75 -11.37
CA ARG A 115 -4.02 -0.43 -11.02
C ARG A 115 -3.37 -1.22 -9.89
N ILE A 116 -2.03 -1.31 -9.87
CA ILE A 116 -1.29 -1.90 -8.74
C ILE A 116 -1.57 -1.10 -7.46
N LEU A 117 -1.56 0.23 -7.54
CA LEU A 117 -1.88 1.10 -6.42
C LEU A 117 -3.29 0.86 -5.87
N LEU A 118 -4.27 0.65 -6.76
CA LEU A 118 -5.64 0.29 -6.36
C LEU A 118 -5.70 -1.08 -5.66
N TRP A 119 -4.93 -2.07 -6.12
CA TRP A 119 -4.81 -3.35 -5.42
C TRP A 119 -4.15 -3.23 -4.05
N ILE A 120 -3.15 -2.35 -3.92
CA ILE A 120 -2.56 -2.03 -2.62
C ILE A 120 -3.62 -1.42 -1.68
N ALA A 121 -4.44 -0.50 -2.18
CA ALA A 121 -5.56 0.06 -1.41
C ALA A 121 -6.54 -1.04 -0.96
N GLY A 122 -6.91 -1.95 -1.87
CA GLY A 122 -7.77 -3.10 -1.56
C GLY A 122 -7.19 -4.02 -0.48
N PHE A 123 -5.89 -4.32 -0.55
CA PHE A 123 -5.23 -5.10 0.51
C PHE A 123 -5.11 -4.34 1.82
N ALA A 124 -4.87 -3.03 1.81
CA ALA A 124 -4.86 -2.22 3.03
C ALA A 124 -6.23 -2.23 3.72
N VAL A 125 -7.33 -2.17 2.95
CA VAL A 125 -8.69 -2.34 3.45
C VAL A 125 -8.86 -3.74 4.04
N LEU A 126 -8.49 -4.78 3.30
CA LEU A 126 -8.60 -6.17 3.74
C LEU A 126 -7.84 -6.42 5.05
N THR A 127 -6.58 -5.99 5.14
CA THR A 127 -5.76 -6.20 6.34
C THR A 127 -6.28 -5.42 7.54
N THR A 128 -6.78 -4.20 7.33
CA THR A 128 -7.38 -3.42 8.41
C THR A 128 -8.68 -4.07 8.91
N ILE A 129 -9.56 -4.51 8.00
CA ILE A 129 -10.80 -5.19 8.39
C ILE A 129 -10.47 -6.50 9.12
N ALA A 130 -9.53 -7.29 8.61
CA ALA A 130 -9.08 -8.51 9.27
C ALA A 130 -8.56 -8.23 10.68
N ALA A 131 -7.78 -7.17 10.86
CA ALA A 131 -7.30 -6.74 12.18
C ALA A 131 -8.45 -6.30 13.10
N LEU A 132 -9.40 -5.50 12.61
CA LEU A 132 -10.56 -5.06 13.42
C LEU A 132 -11.45 -6.23 13.84
N LEU A 133 -11.63 -7.23 12.98
CA LEU A 133 -12.41 -8.43 13.32
C LEU A 133 -11.79 -9.26 14.45
N THR A 134 -10.50 -9.10 14.73
CA THR A 134 -9.87 -9.69 15.93
C THR A 134 -10.28 -8.99 17.23
N LEU A 135 -10.77 -7.75 17.13
CA LEU A 135 -11.20 -6.94 18.27
C LEU A 135 -12.69 -7.11 18.60
N GLY A 136 -13.50 -7.48 17.60
CA GLY A 136 -14.95 -7.69 17.71
C GLY A 136 -15.64 -7.82 16.35
N THR A 137 -16.88 -8.31 16.34
CA THR A 137 -17.68 -8.48 15.11
C THR A 137 -18.72 -7.38 14.90
N ASP A 138 -18.91 -6.49 15.88
CA ASP A 138 -19.81 -5.35 15.84
C ASP A 138 -19.07 -4.06 16.21
N ALA A 139 -19.67 -2.92 15.87
CA ALA A 139 -19.05 -1.61 16.06
C ALA A 139 -18.81 -1.25 17.53
N GLU A 140 -19.71 -1.62 18.44
CA GLU A 140 -19.60 -1.29 19.86
C GLU A 140 -18.47 -2.09 20.51
N THR A 141 -18.36 -3.38 20.18
CA THR A 141 -17.27 -4.24 20.67
C THR A 141 -15.93 -3.76 20.14
N ILE A 142 -15.82 -3.44 18.84
CA ILE A 142 -14.57 -2.94 18.24
C ILE A 142 -14.14 -1.63 18.91
N THR A 143 -15.04 -0.64 18.98
CA THR A 143 -14.74 0.67 19.58
C THR A 143 -14.43 0.55 21.07
N GLY A 144 -15.17 -0.28 21.80
CA GLY A 144 -14.92 -0.57 23.22
C GLY A 144 -13.55 -1.23 23.45
N THR A 145 -13.15 -2.20 22.62
CA THR A 145 -11.85 -2.85 22.71
C THR A 145 -10.71 -1.89 22.37
N LEU A 146 -10.86 -1.09 21.30
CA LEU A 146 -9.90 -0.03 20.93
C LEU A 146 -9.73 0.98 22.07
N ARG A 147 -10.84 1.47 22.62
CA ARG A 147 -10.86 2.42 23.75
C ARG A 147 -10.10 1.87 24.94
N ARG A 148 -10.37 0.63 25.34
CA ARG A 148 -9.67 -0.05 26.44
C ARG A 148 -8.18 -0.20 26.15
N GLY A 149 -7.82 -0.60 24.93
CA GLY A 149 -6.42 -0.75 24.52
C GLY A 149 -5.66 0.57 24.60
N LEU A 150 -6.22 1.63 24.04
CA LEU A 150 -5.61 2.96 24.03
C LEU A 150 -5.51 3.58 25.43
N MET A 151 -6.54 3.41 26.27
CA MET A 151 -6.48 3.83 27.68
C MET A 151 -5.35 3.12 28.45
N ARG A 152 -5.12 1.83 28.18
CA ARG A 152 -3.99 1.09 28.79
C ARG A 152 -2.64 1.66 28.37
N LEU A 153 -2.48 1.99 27.08
CA LEU A 153 -1.26 2.60 26.56
C LEU A 153 -1.01 3.99 27.17
N LEU A 154 -2.04 4.83 27.27
CA LEU A 154 -1.93 6.15 27.88
C LEU A 154 -1.55 6.08 29.36
N ARG A 155 -2.18 5.20 30.13
CA ARG A 155 -1.83 5.00 31.55
C ARG A 155 -0.42 4.44 31.75
N ALA A 156 0.07 3.65 30.80
CA ALA A 156 1.45 3.15 30.82
C ALA A 156 2.47 4.26 30.52
N ALA A 157 2.09 5.24 29.68
CA ALA A 157 2.93 6.39 29.36
C ALA A 157 2.90 7.47 30.46
N ASP A 158 1.72 7.74 31.02
CA ASP A 158 1.53 8.70 32.12
C ASP A 158 0.46 8.19 33.12
N PRO A 159 0.87 7.72 34.30
CA PRO A 159 -0.02 7.24 35.35
C PRO A 159 -0.98 8.29 35.92
N GLN A 160 -0.72 9.60 35.73
CA GLN A 160 -1.56 10.68 36.26
C GLN A 160 -2.65 11.17 35.30
N THR A 161 -2.88 10.44 34.20
CA THR A 161 -3.87 10.80 33.18
C THR A 161 -5.28 11.01 33.76
N SER A 162 -5.77 12.25 33.68
CA SER A 162 -7.05 12.73 34.23
C SER A 162 -8.23 12.56 33.26
N GLY A 163 -9.42 13.03 33.63
CA GLY A 163 -10.66 12.91 32.84
C GLY A 163 -10.59 13.47 31.41
N GLU A 164 -9.73 14.46 31.12
CA GLU A 164 -9.48 14.97 29.76
C GLU A 164 -8.92 13.92 28.80
N ALA A 165 -8.21 12.91 29.33
CA ALA A 165 -7.71 11.79 28.55
C ALA A 165 -8.84 10.98 27.90
N SER A 166 -10.05 10.99 28.46
CA SER A 166 -11.19 10.24 27.93
C SER A 166 -11.70 10.82 26.61
N GLN A 167 -11.85 12.15 26.50
CA GLN A 167 -12.30 12.81 25.26
C GLN A 167 -11.26 12.66 24.15
N PHE A 168 -9.97 12.77 24.50
CA PHE A 168 -8.88 12.54 23.56
C PHE A 168 -8.87 11.09 23.04
N VAL A 169 -9.06 10.12 23.93
CA VAL A 169 -9.17 8.70 23.56
C VAL A 169 -10.36 8.45 22.66
N ASP A 170 -11.51 9.07 22.94
CA ASP A 170 -12.71 8.90 22.12
C ASP A 170 -12.46 9.43 20.70
N ALA A 171 -11.80 10.58 20.55
CA ALA A 171 -11.36 11.09 19.25
C ALA A 171 -10.38 10.13 18.54
N LEU A 172 -9.41 9.57 19.27
CA LEU A 172 -8.45 8.61 18.72
C LEU A 172 -9.10 7.29 18.26
N VAL A 173 -10.09 6.79 19.00
CA VAL A 173 -10.85 5.58 18.62
C VAL A 173 -11.59 5.80 17.30
N HIS A 174 -12.14 7.00 17.08
CA HIS A 174 -12.82 7.33 15.83
C HIS A 174 -11.87 7.37 14.62
N ILE A 175 -10.63 7.83 14.78
CA ILE A 175 -9.67 7.92 13.66
C ILE A 175 -8.80 6.66 13.50
N ALA A 176 -8.72 5.81 14.53
CA ALA A 176 -7.82 4.66 14.55
C ALA A 176 -8.00 3.70 13.36
N PRO A 177 -9.24 3.34 12.92
CA PRO A 177 -9.42 2.52 11.73
C PRO A 177 -8.80 3.13 10.48
N ALA A 178 -9.06 4.42 10.22
CA ALA A 178 -8.51 5.14 9.07
C ALA A 178 -6.98 5.22 9.15
N ALA A 179 -6.43 5.53 10.32
CA ALA A 179 -5.00 5.60 10.54
C ALA A 179 -4.32 4.24 10.30
N ALA A 180 -4.91 3.15 10.81
CA ALA A 180 -4.42 1.80 10.58
C ALA A 180 -4.41 1.44 9.09
N THR A 181 -5.43 1.84 8.33
CA THR A 181 -5.47 1.63 6.88
C THR A 181 -4.43 2.44 6.14
N ILE A 182 -4.21 3.71 6.52
CA ILE A 182 -3.14 4.54 5.96
C ILE A 182 -1.78 3.88 6.20
N ILE A 183 -1.51 3.42 7.42
CA ILE A 183 -0.27 2.71 7.76
C ILE A 183 -0.13 1.44 6.93
N ALA A 184 -1.18 0.63 6.81
CA ALA A 184 -1.18 -0.59 6.01
C ALA A 184 -0.89 -0.31 4.53
N MET A 185 -1.53 0.71 3.96
CA MET A 185 -1.33 1.11 2.57
C MET A 185 0.09 1.62 2.31
N MET A 186 0.60 2.50 3.17
CA MET A 186 1.97 3.01 3.08
C MET A 186 2.99 1.89 3.22
N THR A 187 2.75 0.98 4.16
CA THR A 187 3.60 -0.19 4.40
C THR A 187 3.63 -1.10 3.18
N LEU A 188 2.49 -1.49 2.62
CA LEU A 188 2.44 -2.33 1.42
C LEU A 188 3.08 -1.66 0.20
N THR A 189 2.89 -0.36 0.04
CA THR A 189 3.54 0.44 -1.02
C THR A 189 5.06 0.43 -0.86
N LEU A 190 5.54 0.66 0.37
CA LEU A 190 6.96 0.63 0.70
C LEU A 190 7.56 -0.76 0.47
N ASN A 191 6.90 -1.82 0.95
CA ASN A 191 7.34 -3.20 0.75
C ASN A 191 7.46 -3.51 -0.75
N LEU A 192 6.44 -3.19 -1.55
CA LEU A 192 6.47 -3.46 -2.98
C LEU A 192 7.59 -2.68 -3.70
N TRP A 193 7.77 -1.41 -3.34
CA TRP A 193 8.83 -0.57 -3.89
C TRP A 193 10.22 -1.09 -3.52
N LEU A 194 10.44 -1.43 -2.24
CA LEU A 194 11.69 -2.01 -1.75
C LEU A 194 11.98 -3.35 -2.42
N SER A 195 10.98 -4.23 -2.52
CA SER A 195 11.15 -5.53 -3.17
C SER A 195 11.51 -5.37 -4.65
N ALA A 196 10.82 -4.48 -5.39
CA ALA A 196 11.17 -4.18 -6.77
C ALA A 196 12.59 -3.59 -6.90
N LYS A 197 13.00 -2.70 -5.99
CA LYS A 197 14.37 -2.15 -5.96
C LYS A 197 15.41 -3.23 -5.70
N VAL A 198 15.23 -4.06 -4.67
CA VAL A 198 16.13 -5.17 -4.35
C VAL A 198 16.27 -6.12 -5.55
N THR A 199 15.16 -6.52 -6.16
CA THR A 199 15.17 -7.39 -7.33
C THR A 199 15.83 -6.73 -8.55
N ALA A 200 15.65 -5.42 -8.75
CA ALA A 200 16.33 -4.67 -9.81
C ALA A 200 17.85 -4.59 -9.59
N THR A 201 18.29 -4.28 -8.38
CA THR A 201 19.73 -4.25 -8.03
C THR A 201 20.40 -5.62 -8.17
N SER A 202 19.62 -6.70 -8.02
CA SER A 202 20.07 -8.07 -8.25
C SER A 202 20.04 -8.49 -9.72
N GLY A 203 19.68 -7.60 -10.65
CA GLY A 203 19.59 -7.88 -12.08
C GLY A 203 18.48 -8.88 -12.46
N ARG A 204 17.50 -9.09 -11.58
CA ARG A 204 16.43 -10.10 -11.77
C ARG A 204 15.07 -9.49 -12.13
N LEU A 205 14.94 -8.17 -12.07
CA LEU A 205 13.68 -7.51 -12.40
C LEU A 205 13.47 -7.58 -13.92
N ARG A 206 12.49 -8.38 -14.35
CA ARG A 206 12.17 -8.58 -15.78
C ARG A 206 11.47 -7.39 -16.42
N ARG A 207 10.79 -6.59 -15.60
CA ARG A 207 10.05 -5.40 -16.02
C ARG A 207 11.00 -4.18 -16.02
N PRO A 208 11.06 -3.37 -17.09
CA PRO A 208 11.76 -2.09 -17.04
C PRO A 208 11.17 -1.19 -15.95
N TRP A 209 12.02 -0.46 -15.24
CA TRP A 209 11.57 0.36 -14.12
C TRP A 209 10.49 1.34 -14.57
N PRO A 210 9.26 1.31 -14.01
CA PRO A 210 8.17 2.14 -14.50
C PRO A 210 8.37 3.60 -14.10
N ASP A 211 7.91 4.52 -14.96
CA ASP A 211 7.77 5.92 -14.58
C ASP A 211 6.61 6.05 -13.59
N LEU A 212 6.92 6.44 -12.35
CA LEU A 212 5.94 6.59 -11.28
C LEU A 212 5.18 7.91 -11.38
N MET A 213 5.70 8.91 -12.11
CA MET A 213 5.04 10.21 -12.31
C MET A 213 3.78 10.10 -13.17
N THR A 214 3.68 9.04 -13.97
CA THR A 214 2.53 8.76 -14.84
C THR A 214 1.47 7.88 -14.18
N ALA A 215 1.63 7.49 -12.91
CA ALA A 215 0.66 6.65 -12.22
C ALA A 215 -0.73 7.33 -12.13
N GLU A 216 -1.75 6.72 -12.72
CA GLU A 216 -3.15 7.19 -12.68
C GLU A 216 -4.07 6.09 -12.16
N LEU A 217 -4.93 6.45 -11.21
CA LEU A 217 -5.97 5.56 -10.74
C LEU A 217 -7.04 5.37 -11.84
N PRO A 218 -7.65 4.18 -11.95
CA PRO A 218 -8.77 3.97 -12.87
C PRO A 218 -9.90 4.99 -12.63
N PRO A 219 -10.62 5.45 -13.68
CA PRO A 219 -11.67 6.47 -13.52
C PRO A 219 -12.79 6.11 -12.53
N MET A 220 -13.13 4.82 -12.45
CA MET A 220 -14.15 4.32 -11.51
C MET A 220 -13.73 4.41 -10.04
N THR A 221 -12.45 4.66 -9.75
CA THR A 221 -11.96 4.86 -8.38
C THR A 221 -12.58 6.12 -7.74
N LEU A 222 -12.89 7.16 -8.53
CA LEU A 222 -13.54 8.37 -8.01
C LEU A 222 -14.98 8.06 -7.58
N VAL A 223 -15.70 7.29 -8.39
CA VAL A 223 -17.07 6.85 -8.08
C VAL A 223 -17.07 6.00 -6.81
N ALA A 224 -16.12 5.05 -6.69
CA ALA A 224 -15.96 4.24 -5.49
C ALA A 224 -15.67 5.09 -4.24
N LEU A 225 -14.84 6.13 -4.36
CA LEU A 225 -14.57 7.06 -3.26
C LEU A 225 -15.85 7.82 -2.83
N CYS A 226 -16.62 8.34 -3.78
CA CYS A 226 -17.88 9.03 -3.47
C CYS A 226 -18.89 8.11 -2.76
N ILE A 227 -19.00 6.86 -3.20
CA ILE A 227 -19.87 5.86 -2.57
C ILE A 227 -19.37 5.55 -1.14
N ALA A 228 -18.06 5.31 -0.97
CA ALA A 228 -17.48 5.05 0.35
C ALA A 228 -17.71 6.22 1.31
N LEU A 229 -17.51 7.46 0.85
CA LEU A 229 -17.81 8.67 1.65
C LEU A 229 -19.28 8.76 2.04
N ALA A 230 -20.20 8.47 1.12
CA ALA A 230 -21.63 8.46 1.41
C ALA A 230 -22.01 7.40 2.45
N LEU A 231 -21.38 6.22 2.39
CA LEU A 231 -21.61 5.14 3.36
C LEU A 231 -21.02 5.44 4.75
N CYS A 232 -20.10 6.39 4.90
CA CYS A 232 -19.64 6.82 6.23
C CYS A 232 -20.78 7.41 7.09
N PHE A 233 -21.86 7.89 6.49
CA PHE A 233 -23.00 8.49 7.20
C PHE A 233 -24.02 7.46 7.73
N THR A 234 -23.90 6.16 7.41
CA THR A 234 -24.89 5.14 7.82
C THR A 234 -24.76 4.68 9.27
N GLY A 235 -23.67 5.04 9.95
CA GLY A 235 -23.34 4.56 11.30
C GLY A 235 -22.94 3.07 11.37
N GLY A 236 -22.59 2.62 12.57
CA GLY A 236 -22.30 1.22 12.89
C GLY A 236 -21.09 0.63 12.14
N LEU A 237 -21.10 -0.69 11.94
CA LEU A 237 -19.99 -1.42 11.31
C LEU A 237 -19.79 -1.00 9.85
N LEU A 238 -20.89 -0.72 9.14
CA LEU A 238 -20.85 -0.27 7.76
C LEU A 238 -20.09 1.07 7.62
N ALA A 239 -20.31 2.01 8.53
CA ALA A 239 -19.57 3.27 8.54
C ALA A 239 -18.07 3.07 8.81
N ILE A 240 -17.70 2.13 9.68
CA ILE A 240 -16.27 1.79 9.94
C ILE A 240 -15.62 1.23 8.67
N VAL A 241 -16.27 0.30 7.99
CA VAL A 241 -15.77 -0.28 6.73
C VAL A 241 -15.67 0.79 5.64
N ALA A 242 -16.68 1.65 5.53
CA ALA A 242 -16.70 2.78 4.60
C ALA A 242 -15.58 3.78 4.89
N GLN A 243 -15.30 4.05 6.17
CA GLN A 243 -14.20 4.93 6.60
C GLN A 243 -12.83 4.33 6.23
N ILE A 244 -12.64 3.02 6.43
CA ILE A 244 -11.43 2.30 6.01
C ILE A 244 -11.24 2.41 4.49
N ALA A 245 -12.29 2.13 3.71
CA ALA A 245 -12.25 2.24 2.26
C ALA A 245 -11.93 3.67 1.81
N THR A 246 -12.58 4.66 2.41
CA THR A 246 -12.34 6.09 2.16
C THR A 246 -10.88 6.45 2.44
N ALA A 247 -10.33 6.04 3.59
CA ALA A 247 -8.95 6.33 3.96
C ALA A 247 -7.93 5.75 2.96
N ALA A 248 -8.14 4.50 2.51
CA ALA A 248 -7.30 3.87 1.49
C ALA A 248 -7.38 4.62 0.15
N LEU A 249 -8.60 4.96 -0.30
CA LEU A 249 -8.79 5.65 -1.58
C LEU A 249 -8.24 7.08 -1.54
N MET A 250 -8.45 7.83 -0.45
CA MET A 250 -7.85 9.16 -0.25
C MET A 250 -6.32 9.08 -0.27
N MET A 251 -5.73 8.09 0.39
CA MET A 251 -4.27 7.89 0.35
C MET A 251 -3.78 7.52 -1.07
N GLY A 252 -4.54 6.73 -1.82
CA GLY A 252 -4.28 6.50 -3.24
C GLY A 252 -4.25 7.80 -4.04
N TYR A 253 -5.24 8.69 -3.83
CA TYR A 253 -5.25 10.00 -4.46
C TYR A 253 -4.10 10.90 -3.99
N ALA A 254 -3.71 10.85 -2.71
CA ALA A 254 -2.53 11.57 -2.22
C ALA A 254 -1.26 11.16 -2.96
N LEU A 255 -1.05 9.85 -3.15
CA LEU A 255 0.11 9.32 -3.89
C LEU A 255 0.09 9.75 -5.36
N THR A 256 -1.08 9.75 -6.01
CA THR A 256 -1.20 10.34 -7.36
C THR A 256 -0.99 11.86 -7.37
N GLY A 257 -1.39 12.57 -6.31
CA GLY A 257 -1.12 14.00 -6.15
C GLY A 257 0.37 14.31 -6.08
N PHE A 258 1.16 13.46 -5.42
CA PHE A 258 2.62 13.55 -5.48
C PHE A 258 3.15 13.31 -6.91
N ALA A 259 2.57 12.38 -7.67
CA ALA A 259 2.95 12.16 -9.07
C ALA A 259 2.63 13.40 -9.96
N VAL A 260 1.49 14.06 -9.71
CA VAL A 260 1.13 15.34 -10.33
C VAL A 260 2.13 16.43 -9.97
N LEU A 261 2.47 16.57 -8.70
CA LEU A 261 3.46 17.55 -8.24
C LEU A 261 4.82 17.33 -8.94
N HIS A 262 5.27 16.08 -9.06
CA HIS A 262 6.49 15.78 -9.80
C HIS A 262 6.42 16.19 -11.27
N THR A 263 5.28 15.96 -11.91
CA THR A 263 5.06 16.29 -13.33
C THR A 263 5.04 17.81 -13.54
N LEU A 264 4.25 18.53 -12.75
CA LEU A 264 4.11 19.99 -12.89
C LEU A 264 5.40 20.74 -12.53
N THR A 265 6.20 20.21 -11.60
CA THR A 265 7.49 20.80 -11.23
C THR A 265 8.61 20.56 -12.25
N LEU A 266 8.41 19.73 -13.29
CA LEU A 266 9.37 19.57 -14.40
C LEU A 266 9.64 20.88 -15.14
N ALA A 267 8.69 21.82 -15.13
CA ALA A 267 8.85 23.14 -15.74
C ALA A 267 9.74 24.10 -14.93
N LEU A 268 9.98 23.82 -13.64
CA LEU A 268 10.54 24.78 -12.71
C LEU A 268 12.05 24.57 -12.53
N LYS A 269 12.83 25.65 -12.61
CA LYS A 269 14.27 25.62 -12.28
C LYS A 269 14.52 25.31 -10.80
N SER A 270 13.58 25.67 -9.92
CA SER A 270 13.63 25.44 -8.46
C SER A 270 12.95 24.14 -8.01
N ARG A 271 12.85 23.14 -8.90
CA ARG A 271 12.17 21.86 -8.64
C ARG A 271 12.57 21.21 -7.32
N THR A 272 13.87 21.12 -7.04
CA THR A 272 14.39 20.48 -5.81
C THR A 272 13.88 21.16 -4.54
N PHE A 273 13.78 22.50 -4.54
CA PHE A 273 13.25 23.26 -3.42
C PHE A 273 11.76 22.94 -3.21
N TRP A 274 10.94 23.03 -4.25
CA TRP A 274 9.50 22.76 -4.14
C TRP A 274 9.18 21.33 -3.70
N LEU A 275 9.84 20.34 -4.29
CA LEU A 275 9.67 18.95 -3.89
C LEU A 275 10.19 18.72 -2.48
N GLY A 276 11.42 19.15 -2.18
CA GLY A 276 12.04 18.99 -0.86
C GLY A 276 11.21 19.61 0.26
N SER A 277 10.73 20.84 0.08
CA SER A 277 9.87 21.52 1.05
C SER A 277 8.53 20.82 1.21
N THR A 278 7.89 20.37 0.13
CA THR A 278 6.59 19.67 0.22
C THR A 278 6.74 18.35 0.96
N TYR A 279 7.77 17.56 0.63
CA TYR A 279 8.06 16.31 1.34
C TYR A 279 8.37 16.55 2.82
N ALA A 280 9.23 17.52 3.13
CA ALA A 280 9.57 17.87 4.51
C ALA A 280 8.33 18.28 5.30
N VAL A 281 7.49 19.13 4.72
CA VAL A 281 6.25 19.62 5.35
C VAL A 281 5.24 18.49 5.57
N VAL A 282 5.06 17.60 4.59
CA VAL A 282 4.15 16.44 4.76
C VAL A 282 4.69 15.48 5.82
N VAL A 283 6.00 15.19 5.84
CA VAL A 283 6.61 14.27 6.82
C VAL A 283 6.58 14.86 8.23
N VAL A 284 6.88 16.15 8.39
CA VAL A 284 6.94 16.80 9.71
C VAL A 284 5.54 17.05 10.29
N PHE A 285 4.58 17.47 9.48
CA PHE A 285 3.27 17.92 9.97
C PHE A 285 2.10 16.96 9.69
N GLY A 286 2.22 16.04 8.72
CA GLY A 286 1.19 15.07 8.35
C GLY A 286 -0.01 15.68 7.60
N TRP A 287 -0.71 16.65 8.21
CA TRP A 287 -1.92 17.27 7.65
C TRP A 287 -1.80 17.84 6.23
N PRO A 288 -0.63 18.33 5.75
CA PRO A 288 -0.48 18.84 4.38
C PRO A 288 -0.70 17.77 3.31
N VAL A 289 -0.73 16.48 3.68
CA VAL A 289 -1.13 15.39 2.78
C VAL A 289 -2.52 15.62 2.17
N ILE A 290 -3.41 16.34 2.86
CA ILE A 290 -4.75 16.69 2.35
C ILE A 290 -4.63 17.52 1.06
N ALA A 291 -3.65 18.41 0.96
CA ALA A 291 -3.41 19.16 -0.27
C ALA A 291 -3.02 18.25 -1.44
N MET A 292 -2.29 17.15 -1.16
CA MET A 292 -1.97 16.14 -2.17
C MET A 292 -3.19 15.30 -2.56
N VAL A 293 -4.08 14.99 -1.62
CA VAL A 293 -5.38 14.37 -1.95
C VAL A 293 -6.16 15.26 -2.92
N ILE A 294 -6.29 16.56 -2.59
CA ILE A 294 -7.00 17.53 -3.44
C ILE A 294 -6.34 17.63 -4.82
N LEU A 295 -5.02 17.69 -4.87
CA LEU A 295 -4.28 17.76 -6.14
C LEU A 295 -4.49 16.50 -6.99
N GLY A 296 -4.45 15.30 -6.40
CA GLY A 296 -4.71 14.05 -7.10
C GLY A 296 -6.16 13.93 -7.59
N LEU A 297 -7.13 14.36 -6.78
CA LEU A 297 -8.54 14.41 -7.19
C LEU A 297 -8.75 15.41 -8.33
N ALA A 298 -8.13 16.59 -8.24
CA ALA A 298 -8.25 17.61 -9.27
C ALA A 298 -7.62 17.14 -10.59
N ASP A 299 -6.48 16.44 -10.55
CA ASP A 299 -5.90 15.85 -11.76
C ASP A 299 -6.81 14.76 -12.36
N ALA A 300 -7.44 13.91 -11.54
CA ALA A 300 -8.36 12.89 -12.01
C ALA A 300 -9.62 13.46 -12.72
N VAL A 301 -10.05 14.67 -12.35
CA VAL A 301 -11.21 15.34 -12.95
C VAL A 301 -10.83 16.23 -14.13
N PHE A 302 -9.72 16.98 -14.02
CA PHE A 302 -9.34 18.01 -14.98
C PHE A 302 -8.23 17.59 -15.96
N GLY A 303 -7.52 16.50 -15.69
CA GLY A 303 -6.43 15.97 -16.53
C GLY A 303 -5.25 16.94 -16.63
N PHE A 304 -4.77 17.48 -15.50
CA PHE A 304 -3.71 18.49 -15.50
C PHE A 304 -2.40 17.98 -16.10
N ARG A 305 -2.01 16.74 -15.78
CA ARG A 305 -0.78 16.14 -16.31
C ARG A 305 -0.84 15.91 -17.82
N GLU A 306 -1.94 15.39 -18.33
CA GLU A 306 -2.12 15.15 -19.77
C GLU A 306 -2.02 16.46 -20.56
N ARG A 307 -2.72 17.51 -20.09
CA ARG A 307 -2.65 18.86 -20.69
C ARG A 307 -1.24 19.43 -20.65
N PHE A 308 -0.56 19.30 -19.52
CA PHE A 308 0.82 19.78 -19.34
C PHE A 308 1.78 19.07 -20.30
N LEU A 309 1.73 17.74 -20.38
CA LEU A 309 2.60 16.96 -21.27
C LEU A 309 2.31 17.24 -22.74
N ARG A 310 1.04 17.35 -23.14
CA ARG A 310 0.63 17.66 -24.52
C ARG A 310 1.12 19.04 -24.97
N SER A 311 1.09 20.04 -24.07
CA SER A 311 1.59 21.39 -24.37
C SER A 311 3.10 21.46 -24.64
N ARG A 312 3.85 20.40 -24.29
CA ARG A 312 5.30 20.31 -24.45
C ARG A 312 5.75 19.31 -25.51
N GLN A 313 4.83 18.59 -26.17
CA GLN A 313 5.18 17.80 -27.33
C GLN A 313 5.47 18.73 -28.52
N PRO A 314 6.58 18.52 -29.27
CA PRO A 314 6.81 19.26 -30.50
C PRO A 314 5.65 19.00 -31.49
N PRO A 315 5.26 19.98 -32.32
CA PRO A 315 4.19 19.80 -33.30
C PRO A 315 4.53 18.60 -34.20
N PRO A 316 3.52 17.79 -34.60
CA PRO A 316 3.75 16.65 -35.47
C PRO A 316 4.43 17.15 -36.75
N LEU A 317 5.51 16.46 -37.14
CA LEU A 317 6.19 16.75 -38.40
C LEU A 317 5.16 16.63 -39.54
N PRO A 318 5.10 17.58 -40.48
CA PRO A 318 4.18 17.50 -41.60
C PRO A 318 4.43 16.18 -42.34
N THR A 319 3.37 15.38 -42.49
CA THR A 319 3.38 14.18 -43.32
C THR A 319 3.54 14.60 -44.78
N PRO A 320 4.45 13.97 -45.56
CA PRO A 320 4.64 14.26 -46.97
C PRO A 320 3.43 13.88 -47.82
#